data_AF-A0A6J4WSN6-F1
#
_entry.id   AF-A0A6J4WSN6-F1
#
_cell.length_a   1.000
_cell.length_b   1.000
_cell.length_c   1.000
_cell.angle_alpha   90.00
_cell.angle_beta   90.00
_cell.angle_gamma   90.00
#
_symmetry.space_group_name_H-M   'P 1'
#
loop_
_entity.id
_entity.type
_entity.pdbx_description
1 polymer ?
#
loop_
_entity_poly.entity_id
_entity_poly.type
_entity_poly.pdbx_seq_one_letter_code
_entity_poly.pdbx_strand_id
1 'polypeptide(L)' 'MGSKKEAVRLGHKAMQYNLVVVINTYAVEWWQKMGFKIIGTLPRAFNHKQMGPVDAHVMYRLLNDSSYYQEQKSLS' A
#
# COMPACT_ATOMS: atom_id res chain seq x y z
N MET A 1 -12.12 3.38 -7.71
CA MET A 1 -11.23 2.22 -7.53
C MET A 1 -12.10 1.02 -7.19
N GLY A 2 -12.04 -0.08 -7.96
CA GLY A 2 -12.92 -1.24 -7.77
C GLY A 2 -12.75 -1.90 -6.40
N SER A 3 -13.81 -2.55 -5.90
CA SER A 3 -13.72 -3.31 -4.65
C SER A 3 -12.71 -4.46 -4.78
N LYS A 4 -12.11 -4.90 -3.67
CA LYS A 4 -11.23 -6.10 -3.65
C LYS A 4 -11.87 -7.30 -4.38
N LYS A 5 -13.18 -7.50 -4.17
CA LYS A 5 -13.94 -8.59 -4.79
C LYS A 5 -13.96 -8.47 -6.32
N GLU A 6 -14.11 -7.25 -6.82
CA GLU A 6 -14.11 -6.98 -8.25
C GLU A 6 -12.73 -7.20 -8.86
N ALA A 7 -11.67 -6.77 -8.16
CA ALA A 7 -10.31 -7.01 -8.63
C ALA A 7 -9.99 -8.50 -8.76
N VAL A 8 -10.44 -9.33 -7.80
CA VAL A 8 -10.35 -10.79 -7.87
C VAL A 8 -11.17 -11.35 -9.02
N ARG A 9 -12.42 -10.88 -9.19
CA ARG A 9 -13.32 -11.32 -10.27
C ARG A 9 -12.72 -11.07 -11.67
N LEU A 10 -12.03 -9.95 -11.83
CA LEU A 10 -11.34 -9.59 -13.08
C LEU A 10 -9.98 -10.30 -13.25
N GLY A 11 -9.59 -11.18 -12.34
CA GLY A 11 -8.37 -11.97 -12.45
C GLY A 11 -7.08 -11.22 -12.07
N HIS A 12 -7.18 -10.05 -11.46
CA HIS A 12 -5.98 -9.34 -10.98
C HIS A 12 -5.29 -10.14 -9.87
N LYS A 13 -3.96 -10.11 -9.87
CA LYS A 13 -3.14 -10.81 -8.86
C LYS A 13 -2.86 -9.97 -7.62
N ALA A 14 -2.88 -8.65 -7.78
CA ALA A 14 -2.53 -7.71 -6.73
C ALA A 14 -3.20 -6.35 -6.91
N MET A 15 -3.13 -5.53 -5.87
CA MET A 15 -3.48 -4.11 -5.89
C MET A 15 -2.29 -3.28 -5.41
N GLN A 16 -2.11 -2.10 -6.01
CA GLN A 16 -1.08 -1.14 -5.63
C GLN A 16 -1.68 0.26 -5.48
N TYR A 17 -1.24 0.96 -4.45
CA TYR A 17 -1.43 2.39 -4.29
C TYR A 17 -0.08 3.07 -4.45
N ASN A 18 0.04 3.90 -5.49
CA ASN A 18 1.31 4.52 -5.87
C ASN A 18 1.70 5.69 -4.98
N LEU A 19 0.71 6.35 -4.37
CA LEU A 19 0.93 7.59 -3.65
C LEU A 19 -0.01 7.65 -2.44
N VAL A 20 0.49 7.15 -1.30
CA VAL A 20 -0.16 7.26 0.00
C VAL A 20 0.65 8.23 0.85
N VAL A 21 0.18 9.47 0.96
CA VAL A 21 0.92 10.54 1.67
C VAL A 21 1.13 10.15 3.14
N VAL A 22 2.37 10.19 3.62
CA VAL A 22 2.76 9.64 4.95
C VAL A 22 2.03 10.31 6.12
N ILE A 23 1.69 11.59 5.98
CA ILE A 23 0.98 12.37 7.01
C ILE A 23 -0.50 11.96 7.16
N ASN A 24 -1.07 11.23 6.20
CA ASN A 24 -2.41 10.69 6.33
C ASN A 24 -2.37 9.36 7.09
N THR A 25 -1.99 9.44 8.37
CA THR A 25 -1.76 8.30 9.25
C THR A 25 -2.99 7.39 9.32
N TYR A 26 -4.20 7.96 9.36
CA TYR A 26 -5.45 7.22 9.33
C TYR A 26 -5.56 6.33 8.08
N ALA A 27 -5.29 6.88 6.88
CA ALA A 27 -5.34 6.09 5.66
C ALA A 27 -4.24 5.02 5.65
N VAL A 28 -3.02 5.35 6.07
CA VAL A 28 -1.91 4.40 6.13
C VAL A 28 -2.27 3.20 7.02
N GLU A 29 -2.73 3.45 8.25
CA GLU A 29 -3.16 2.41 9.17
C GLU A 29 -4.33 1.59 8.63
N TRP A 30 -5.31 2.25 8.01
CA TRP A 30 -6.46 1.57 7.45
C TRP A 30 -6.06 0.62 6.33
N TRP A 31 -5.17 1.04 5.43
CA TRP A 31 -4.66 0.17 4.37
C TRP A 31 -3.82 -0.99 4.91
N GLN A 32 -3.01 -0.75 5.93
CA GLN A 32 -2.28 -1.82 6.62
C GLN A 32 -3.21 -2.86 7.25
N LYS A 33 -4.30 -2.42 7.92
CA LYS A 33 -5.35 -3.30 8.45
C LYS A 33 -6.05 -4.10 7.35
N MET A 34 -6.19 -3.51 6.16
CA MET A 34 -6.67 -4.23 4.99
C MET A 34 -5.66 -5.22 4.40
N GLY A 35 -4.43 -5.29 4.90
CA GLY A 35 -3.41 -6.21 4.42
C GLY A 35 -2.51 -5.66 3.32
N PHE A 36 -2.55 -4.35 3.05
CA PHE A 36 -1.50 -3.70 2.26
C PHE A 36 -0.21 -3.58 3.06
N LYS A 37 0.93 -3.68 2.37
CA LYS A 37 2.26 -3.46 2.92
C LYS A 37 2.89 -2.25 2.26
N ILE A 38 3.63 -1.47 3.03
CA ILE A 38 4.49 -0.43 2.48
C ILE A 38 5.68 -1.14 1.85
N ILE A 39 5.84 -1.01 0.53
CA ILE A 39 6.93 -1.62 -0.23
C ILE A 39 8.01 -0.61 -0.63
N GLY A 40 7.73 0.68 -0.43
CA GLY A 40 8.68 1.75 -0.67
C GLY A 40 8.14 3.10 -0.21
N THR A 41 9.04 4.06 -0.08
CA THR A 41 8.73 5.45 0.27
C THR A 41 9.42 6.36 -0.73
N LEU A 42 8.63 7.24 -1.35
CA LEU A 42 9.09 8.27 -2.26
C LEU A 42 9.33 9.54 -1.44
N PRO A 43 10.60 10.01 -1.33
CA PRO A 43 10.90 11.20 -0.55
C PRO A 43 10.34 12.45 -1.23
N ARG A 44 9.74 13.36 -0.46
CA ARG A 44 9.24 14.67 -0.94
C ARG A 44 8.25 14.58 -2.13
N ALA A 45 7.48 13.50 -2.20
CA ALA A 45 6.61 13.18 -3.33
C ALA A 45 5.27 13.94 -3.36
N PHE A 46 4.90 14.61 -2.27
CA PHE A 46 3.65 15.36 -2.18
C PHE A 46 3.88 16.73 -1.56
N ASN A 47 3.36 17.80 -2.17
CA ASN A 47 3.51 19.15 -1.64
C ASN A 47 2.32 19.51 -0.73
N HIS A 48 2.49 19.37 0.58
CA HIS A 48 1.48 19.71 1.56
C HIS A 48 1.41 21.22 1.80
N LYS A 49 0.20 21.80 1.77
CA LYS A 49 -0.01 23.26 1.86
C LYS A 49 0.68 23.93 3.05
N GLN A 50 0.74 23.26 4.20
CA GLN A 50 1.32 23.81 5.44
C GLN A 50 2.70 23.25 5.78
N MET A 51 3.01 22.05 5.33
CA MET A 51 4.22 21.32 5.75
C MET A 51 5.29 21.27 4.65
N GLY A 52 5.00 21.82 3.48
CA GLY A 52 5.86 21.73 2.31
C GLY A 52 5.95 20.31 1.76
N PRO A 53 7.07 19.96 1.10
CA PRO A 53 7.26 18.62 0.52
C PRO A 53 7.32 17.54 1.60
N VAL A 54 6.42 16.57 1.51
CA VAL A 54 6.34 15.41 2.39
C VAL A 54 6.42 14.12 1.58
N ASP A 55 6.77 13.03 2.25
CA ASP A 55 6.95 11.73 1.63
C ASP A 55 5.60 11.08 1.26
N ALA A 56 5.66 10.07 0.40
CA ALA A 56 4.53 9.19 0.11
C ALA A 56 4.96 7.73 0.04
N HIS A 57 4.14 6.84 0.58
CA HIS A 57 4.35 5.40 0.47
C HIS A 57 3.77 4.86 -0.84
N VAL A 58 4.49 3.88 -1.41
CA VAL A 58 3.92 2.90 -2.32
C VAL A 58 3.45 1.73 -1.48
N MET A 59 2.17 1.40 -1.57
CA MET A 59 1.57 0.30 -0.82
C MET A 59 1.06 -0.78 -1.76
N TYR A 60 1.28 -2.04 -1.41
CA TYR A 60 0.99 -3.17 -2.27
C TYR A 60 0.36 -4.33 -1.49
N ARG A 61 -0.53 -5.07 -2.16
CA ARG A 61 -1.23 -6.23 -1.61
C ARG A 61 -1.46 -7.29 -2.67
N LEU A 62 -1.06 -8.53 -2.38
CA LEU A 62 -1.49 -9.70 -3.15
C LEU A 62 -2.95 -10.05 -2.82
N LEU A 63 -3.74 -10.37 -3.85
CA LEU A 63 -5.16 -10.65 -3.70
C LEU A 63 -5.46 -12.11 -3.35
N ASN A 64 -4.66 -13.04 -3.87
CA ASN A 64 -4.91 -14.49 -3.77
C ASN A 64 -3.83 -15.26 -3.02
N ASP A 65 -2.74 -14.62 -2.59
CA ASP A 65 -1.62 -15.28 -1.91
C ASP A 65 -1.07 -14.37 -0.81
N SER A 66 -1.42 -14.69 0.44
CA SER A 66 -0.85 -14.01 1.62
C SER A 66 0.31 -14.80 2.23
N SER A 67 0.52 -16.05 1.82
CA SER A 67 1.62 -16.93 2.26
C SER A 67 2.98 -16.40 1.83
N TYR A 68 3.07 -15.76 0.65
CA TYR A 68 4.30 -15.15 0.13
C TYR A 68 5.07 -14.30 1.16
N TYR A 69 4.35 -13.46 1.93
CA TYR A 69 4.98 -12.59 2.93
C TYR A 69 5.41 -13.30 4.21
N GLN A 70 4.78 -14.44 4.55
CA GLN A 70 5.17 -15.22 5.72
C GLN A 70 6.43 -16.03 5.42
N GLU A 71 6.51 -16.58 4.20
CA GLU A 71 7.67 -17.30 3.72
C GLU A 71 8.90 -16.40 3.67
N GLN A 72 8.77 -15.17 3.13
CA GLN A 72 9.88 -14.21 3.10
C GLN A 72 10.41 -13.85 4.50
N LYS A 73 9.55 -13.74 5.51
CA LYS A 73 9.96 -13.45 6.90
C LYS A 73 10.70 -14.61 7.57
N SER A 74 10.51 -15.84 7.12
CA SER A 74 11.25 -17.00 7.65
C SER A 74 12.66 -17.15 7.08
N LEU A 75 12.97 -16.42 6.00
CA LEU A 75 14.25 -16.44 5.30
C LEU A 75 15.17 -15.27 5.71
N SER A 76 14.72 -14.39 6.61
CA SER A 76 15.44 -13.20 7.12
C SER A 76 15.65 -13.30 8.62
#